data_AF-A0A3B0P999-F1
#
_entry.id   AF-A0A3B0P999-F1
#
_cell.length_a   1.000
_cell.length_b   1.000
_cell.length_c   1.000
_cell.angle_alpha   90.00
_cell.angle_beta   90.00
_cell.angle_gamma   90.00
#
_symmetry.space_group_name_H-M   'P 1'
#
loop_
_entity.id
_entity.type
_entity.pdbx_description
1 polymer ?
#
loop_
_entity_poly.entity_id
_entity_poly.type
_entity_poly.pdbx_seq_one_letter_code
_entity_poly.pdbx_strand_id
1 'polypeptide(L)'
;MIDKFYANNQQIEQEFFLNLPILINLENQFTDEKISLVKKILNSIHQKFRVEITQINDYEKYIEFFSANKSIYKDTNFFLFEGVTSEYLFKQITNKDLNLEKLITFLAKNSDTYHNVYTELINLNKFISTNNFRFSNKEIRNYLKNLKTENQLNMINEINNLISYSINFKNQINIDNFAKVVFQKHLIKPIGW
;
A
#
# COMPACT_ATOMS: atom_id res chain seq x y z
N MET A 1 -3.10 32.32 6.34
CA MET A 1 -1.64 32.45 6.12
C MET A 1 -0.95 32.20 7.44
N ILE A 2 0.14 31.43 7.41
CA ILE A 2 0.95 31.06 8.58
C ILE A 2 1.40 32.29 9.38
N ASP A 3 1.76 33.39 8.70
CA ASP A 3 2.18 34.63 9.37
C ASP A 3 1.06 35.24 10.23
N LYS A 4 -0.19 35.17 9.77
CA LYS A 4 -1.35 35.63 10.55
C LYS A 4 -1.60 34.74 11.77
N PHE A 5 -1.33 33.45 11.67
CA PHE A 5 -1.45 32.53 12.80
C PHE A 5 -0.42 32.88 13.89
N TYR A 6 0.85 33.07 13.53
CA TYR A 6 1.89 33.46 14.49
C TYR A 6 1.73 34.90 14.99
N ALA A 7 1.28 35.83 14.15
CA ALA A 7 0.99 37.21 14.57
C ALA A 7 -0.12 37.27 15.63
N ASN A 8 -1.11 36.38 15.55
CA ASN A 8 -2.20 36.29 16.53
C ASN A 8 -1.85 35.45 17.77
N ASN A 9 -0.73 34.72 17.74
CA ASN A 9 -0.30 33.82 18.82
C ASN A 9 1.16 34.11 19.21
N GLN A 10 1.45 35.36 19.56
CA GLN A 10 2.80 35.85 19.86
C GLN A 10 3.51 35.11 21.00
N GLN A 11 2.77 34.41 21.87
CA GLN A 11 3.30 33.59 22.96
C GLN A 11 3.85 32.23 22.49
N ILE A 12 3.57 31.81 21.25
CA ILE A 12 4.10 30.58 20.67
C ILE A 12 5.47 30.90 20.05
N GLU A 13 6.51 30.82 20.88
CA GLU A 13 7.91 30.84 20.44
C GLU A 13 8.34 29.51 19.81
N GLN A 14 7.58 28.44 20.05
CA GLN A 14 7.92 27.10 19.60
C GLN A 14 7.94 26.99 18.08
N GLU A 15 9.08 26.53 17.56
CA GLU A 15 9.21 26.07 16.19
C GLU A 15 8.29 24.86 15.98
N PHE A 16 7.51 24.88 14.91
CA PHE A 16 6.73 23.72 14.51
C PHE A 16 7.68 22.69 13.90
N PHE A 17 8.00 21.67 14.68
CA PHE A 17 8.79 20.53 14.25
C PHE A 17 7.92 19.41 13.72
N LEU A 18 8.19 18.97 12.50
CA LEU A 18 7.57 17.82 11.87
C LEU A 18 8.65 16.86 11.41
N ASN A 19 8.63 15.63 11.90
CA ASN A 19 9.42 14.55 11.34
C ASN A 19 8.53 13.69 10.44
N LEU A 20 8.88 13.62 9.15
CA LEU A 20 8.17 12.82 8.16
C LEU A 20 8.93 11.51 7.91
N PRO A 21 8.44 10.37 8.41
CA PRO A 21 9.00 9.08 8.04
C PRO A 21 8.65 8.77 6.58
N ILE A 22 9.66 8.53 5.74
CA ILE A 22 9.48 8.07 4.36
C ILE A 22 10.10 6.69 4.22
N LEU A 23 9.27 5.72 3.85
CA LEU A 23 9.75 4.39 3.50
C LEU A 23 10.49 4.44 2.16
N ILE A 24 11.73 3.97 2.16
CA ILE A 24 12.57 3.93 0.95
C ILE A 24 12.90 2.49 0.61
N ASN A 25 12.45 2.06 -0.56
CA ASN A 25 12.63 0.68 -1.02
C ASN A 25 14.02 0.45 -1.64
N LEU A 26 14.65 1.49 -2.18
CA LEU A 26 15.97 1.48 -2.82
C LEU A 26 16.65 2.82 -2.55
N GLU A 27 17.57 2.81 -1.60
CA GLU A 27 18.45 3.94 -1.33
C GLU A 27 19.41 4.07 -2.52
N ASN A 28 19.34 5.22 -3.19
CA ASN A 28 20.23 5.58 -4.27
C ASN A 28 20.31 7.10 -4.35
N GLN A 29 21.39 7.57 -4.96
CA GLN A 29 21.71 9.00 -5.03
C GLN A 29 20.54 9.86 -5.56
N PHE A 30 19.81 9.36 -6.56
CA PHE A 30 18.67 10.10 -7.13
C PHE A 30 17.49 10.22 -6.16
N THR A 31 17.22 9.16 -5.37
CA THR A 31 16.22 9.20 -4.30
C THR A 31 16.64 10.18 -3.20
N ASP A 32 17.92 10.20 -2.82
CA ASP A 32 18.46 11.07 -1.78
C ASP A 32 18.45 12.55 -2.19
N GLU A 33 18.77 12.83 -3.45
CA GLU A 33 18.68 14.17 -4.04
C GLU A 33 17.24 14.69 -4.01
N LYS A 34 16.27 13.83 -4.34
CA LYS A 34 14.84 14.19 -4.27
C LYS A 34 14.37 14.44 -2.86
N ILE A 35 14.74 13.58 -1.91
CA ILE A 35 14.37 13.77 -0.50
C ILE A 35 14.99 15.05 0.05
N SER A 36 16.24 15.32 -0.30
CA SER A 36 16.92 16.57 0.05
C SER A 36 16.21 17.78 -0.54
N LEU A 37 15.76 17.71 -1.80
CA LEU A 37 15.01 18.77 -2.45
C LEU A 37 13.66 19.01 -1.77
N VAL A 38 12.91 17.94 -1.47
CA VAL A 38 11.64 18.04 -0.74
C VAL A 38 11.85 18.65 0.65
N LYS A 39 12.86 18.19 1.38
CA LYS A 39 13.23 18.77 2.68
C LYS A 39 13.53 20.26 2.56
N LYS A 40 14.32 20.68 1.56
CA LYS A 40 14.63 22.10 1.31
C LYS A 40 13.37 22.91 1.00
N ILE A 41 12.50 22.42 0.12
CA ILE A 41 11.25 23.08 -0.23
C ILE A 41 10.38 23.28 1.02
N LEU A 42 10.17 22.22 1.80
CA LEU A 42 9.33 22.28 3.00
C LEU A 42 9.88 23.25 4.06
N ASN A 43 11.19 23.24 4.30
CA ASN A 43 11.82 24.17 5.23
C ASN A 43 11.87 25.62 4.69
N SER A 44 11.73 25.83 3.37
CA SER A 44 11.67 27.17 2.78
C SER A 44 10.30 27.86 2.95
N ILE A 45 9.27 27.11 3.34
CA ILE A 45 7.89 27.63 3.48
C ILE A 45 7.83 28.74 4.53
N HIS A 46 8.50 28.56 5.68
CA HIS A 46 8.49 29.54 6.77
C HIS A 46 9.63 29.27 7.77
N GLN A 47 10.28 30.32 8.28
CA GLN A 47 11.43 30.20 9.20
C GLN A 47 11.15 29.45 10.51
N LYS A 48 9.92 29.49 11.01
CA LYS A 48 9.49 28.78 12.23
C LYS A 48 9.01 27.34 11.96
N PHE A 49 9.10 26.87 10.71
CA PHE A 49 8.68 25.53 10.33
C PHE A 49 9.91 24.68 10.04
N ARG A 50 10.14 23.67 10.86
CA ARG A 50 11.26 22.74 10.73
C ARG A 50 10.75 21.38 10.34
N VAL A 51 11.11 20.95 9.14
CA VAL A 51 10.79 19.61 8.64
C VAL A 51 12.04 18.76 8.54
N GLU A 52 12.01 17.64 9.24
CA GLU A 52 12.95 16.55 9.06
C GLU A 52 12.28 15.42 8.27
N ILE A 53 13.08 14.70 7.49
CA ILE A 53 12.62 13.52 6.76
C ILE A 53 13.49 12.36 7.23
N THR A 54 12.90 11.44 7.98
CA THR A 54 13.58 10.19 8.36
C THR A 54 13.35 9.15 7.27
N GLN A 55 14.45 8.64 6.73
CA GLN A 55 14.42 7.51 5.82
C GLN A 55 14.24 6.21 6.60
N ILE A 56 13.16 5.48 6.28
CA ILE A 56 12.88 4.17 6.84
C ILE A 56 13.35 3.15 5.80
N ASN A 57 14.56 2.64 5.98
CA ASN A 57 15.23 1.70 5.08
C ASN A 57 15.54 0.35 5.75
N ASP A 58 15.19 0.20 7.03
CA ASP A 58 15.39 -1.01 7.80
C ASP A 58 14.18 -1.34 8.69
N TYR A 59 14.14 -2.59 9.13
CA TYR A 59 13.04 -3.14 9.91
C TYR A 59 12.91 -2.52 11.31
N GLU A 60 14.03 -2.13 11.93
CA GLU A 60 14.03 -1.55 13.27
C GLU A 60 13.38 -0.17 13.27
N LYS A 61 13.77 0.69 12.32
CA LYS A 61 13.13 2.00 12.09
C LYS A 61 11.67 1.85 11.71
N TYR A 62 11.31 0.81 10.95
CA TYR A 62 9.90 0.56 10.64
C TYR A 62 9.08 0.34 11.92
N ILE A 63 9.56 -0.52 12.81
CA ILE A 63 8.89 -0.79 14.08
C ILE A 63 8.82 0.47 14.95
N GLU A 64 9.91 1.22 15.04
CA GLU A 64 9.99 2.46 15.82
C GLU A 64 8.95 3.51 15.35
N PHE A 65 8.86 3.73 14.04
CA PHE A 65 8.04 4.80 13.47
C PHE A 65 6.58 4.42 13.22
N PHE A 66 6.29 3.13 12.98
CA PHE A 66 4.96 2.68 12.59
C PHE A 66 4.26 1.78 13.63
N SER A 67 4.99 1.06 14.49
CA SER A 67 4.37 0.15 15.47
C SER A 67 4.43 0.62 16.94
N ALA A 68 5.50 1.32 17.35
CA ALA A 68 5.75 1.61 18.77
C ALA A 68 5.03 2.87 19.29
N ASN A 69 4.84 3.88 18.44
CA ASN A 69 4.06 5.07 18.77
C ASN A 69 2.78 5.06 17.95
N LYS A 70 1.66 5.54 18.51
CA LYS A 70 0.34 5.68 17.87
C LYS A 70 0.44 6.57 16.61
N SER A 71 1.05 6.01 15.59
CA SER A 71 1.27 6.61 14.30
C SER A 71 -0.09 6.98 13.73
N ILE A 72 -0.19 8.14 13.08
CA ILE A 72 -1.39 8.48 12.28
C ILE A 72 -1.60 7.45 11.16
N TYR A 73 -0.56 6.66 10.84
CA TYR A 73 -0.59 5.53 9.94
C TYR A 73 -1.04 4.28 10.74
N LYS A 74 -2.35 3.98 10.74
CA LYS A 74 -2.91 2.81 11.42
C LYS A 74 -2.54 1.51 10.69
N ASP A 75 -1.95 0.56 11.42
CA ASP A 75 -1.86 -0.84 10.99
C ASP A 75 -3.26 -1.47 10.93
N THR A 76 -3.59 -2.10 9.80
CA THR A 76 -4.79 -2.94 9.64
C THR A 76 -4.37 -4.40 9.56
N ASN A 77 -4.66 -5.16 10.62
CA ASN A 77 -4.44 -6.61 10.65
C ASN A 77 -5.71 -7.33 10.17
N PHE A 78 -5.54 -8.40 9.38
CA PHE A 78 -6.60 -9.36 9.12
C PHE A 78 -6.05 -10.78 9.25
N PHE A 79 -6.87 -11.68 9.77
CA PHE A 79 -6.56 -13.11 9.87
C PHE A 79 -7.25 -13.83 8.70
N LEU A 80 -6.48 -14.64 7.95
CA LEU A 80 -7.01 -15.43 6.84
C LEU A 80 -7.31 -16.85 7.31
N PHE A 81 -8.59 -17.16 7.43
CA PHE A 81 -9.07 -18.54 7.47
C PHE A 81 -9.46 -18.94 6.03
N GLU A 82 -9.11 -20.15 5.57
CA GLU A 82 -9.34 -20.59 4.17
C GLU A 82 -10.81 -20.43 3.70
N GLY A 83 -11.79 -20.61 4.60
CA GLY A 83 -13.21 -20.36 4.30
C GLY A 83 -13.62 -18.88 4.21
N VAL A 84 -12.78 -17.96 4.71
CA VAL A 84 -13.02 -16.51 4.81
C VAL A 84 -12.21 -15.73 3.75
N THR A 85 -11.08 -16.25 3.28
CA THR A 85 -10.18 -15.56 2.33
C THR A 85 -10.84 -15.28 0.99
N SER A 86 -11.46 -16.29 0.37
CA SER A 86 -12.22 -16.10 -0.88
C SER A 86 -13.41 -15.15 -0.70
N GLU A 87 -14.01 -15.15 0.50
CA GLU A 87 -15.13 -14.25 0.83
C GLU A 87 -14.67 -12.81 0.97
N TYR A 88 -13.52 -12.61 1.64
CA TYR A 88 -12.86 -11.33 1.75
C TYR A 88 -12.52 -10.78 0.36
N LEU A 89 -11.85 -11.57 -0.48
CA LEU A 89 -11.50 -11.19 -1.85
C LEU A 89 -12.75 -10.78 -2.64
N PHE A 90 -13.81 -11.59 -2.58
CA PHE A 90 -15.07 -11.27 -3.23
C PHE A 90 -15.66 -9.94 -2.75
N LYS A 91 -15.68 -9.70 -1.43
CA LYS A 91 -16.16 -8.44 -0.84
C LYS A 91 -15.32 -7.24 -1.28
N GLN A 92 -13.98 -7.37 -1.33
CA GLN A 92 -13.12 -6.29 -1.83
C GLN A 92 -13.42 -6.00 -3.29
N ILE A 93 -13.37 -7.01 -4.14
CA ILE A 93 -13.59 -6.90 -5.59
C ILE A 93 -14.96 -6.28 -5.93
N THR A 94 -15.99 -6.63 -5.16
CA THR A 94 -17.37 -6.10 -5.34
C THR A 94 -17.61 -4.75 -4.68
N ASN A 95 -16.66 -4.25 -3.89
CA ASN A 95 -16.82 -2.99 -3.19
C ASN A 95 -16.79 -1.82 -4.17
N LYS A 96 -17.96 -1.19 -4.36
CA LYS A 96 -18.13 -0.05 -5.28
C LYS A 96 -17.33 1.18 -4.84
N ASP A 97 -17.04 1.33 -3.55
CA ASP A 97 -16.32 2.49 -3.01
C ASP A 97 -14.85 2.48 -3.43
N LEU A 98 -14.28 1.30 -3.72
CA LEU A 98 -12.85 1.13 -4.05
C LEU A 98 -12.53 1.24 -5.55
N ASN A 99 -13.54 1.41 -6.42
CA ASN A 99 -13.38 1.45 -7.89
C ASN A 99 -12.57 0.28 -8.49
N LEU A 100 -12.44 -0.85 -7.79
CA LEU A 100 -11.58 -1.97 -8.18
C LEU A 100 -11.94 -2.54 -9.56
N GLU A 101 -13.24 -2.64 -9.90
CA GLU A 101 -13.68 -3.08 -11.22
C GLU A 101 -13.05 -2.27 -12.37
N LYS A 102 -13.02 -0.93 -12.24
CA LYS A 102 -12.42 -0.05 -13.26
C LYS A 102 -10.91 -0.24 -13.34
N LEU A 103 -10.26 -0.37 -12.19
CA LEU A 103 -8.81 -0.54 -12.10
C LEU A 103 -8.38 -1.89 -12.68
N ILE A 104 -9.07 -2.97 -12.32
CA ILE A 104 -8.86 -4.32 -12.86
C ILE A 104 -9.06 -4.33 -14.38
N THR A 105 -10.11 -3.67 -14.88
CA THR A 105 -10.36 -3.54 -16.32
C THR A 105 -9.24 -2.75 -17.01
N PHE A 106 -8.75 -1.68 -16.38
CA PHE A 106 -7.61 -0.90 -16.89
C PHE A 106 -6.33 -1.74 -16.97
N LEU A 107 -6.02 -2.50 -15.92
CA LEU A 107 -4.85 -3.38 -15.87
C LEU A 107 -4.91 -4.43 -16.99
N ALA A 108 -6.06 -5.04 -17.20
CA ALA A 108 -6.24 -6.06 -18.22
C ALA A 108 -6.13 -5.50 -19.65
N LYS A 109 -6.59 -4.27 -19.90
CA LYS A 109 -6.39 -3.59 -21.19
C LYS A 109 -4.92 -3.26 -21.47
N ASN A 110 -4.11 -3.12 -20.43
CA ASN A 110 -2.69 -2.82 -20.50
C ASN A 110 -1.86 -4.01 -19.99
N SER A 111 -2.32 -5.24 -20.27
CA SER A 111 -1.74 -6.45 -19.69
C SER A 111 -0.26 -6.58 -19.99
N ASP A 112 0.20 -6.20 -21.18
CA ASP A 112 1.61 -6.33 -21.57
C ASP A 112 2.55 -5.60 -20.61
N THR A 113 2.10 -4.48 -20.04
CA THR A 113 2.86 -3.68 -19.07
C THR A 113 2.72 -4.24 -17.65
N TYR A 114 1.53 -4.72 -17.29
CA TYR A 114 1.16 -4.97 -15.89
C TYR A 114 1.04 -6.45 -15.51
N HIS A 115 1.14 -7.37 -16.47
CA HIS A 115 0.89 -8.80 -16.25
C HIS A 115 1.76 -9.39 -15.15
N ASN A 116 3.04 -9.01 -15.10
CA ASN A 116 3.98 -9.53 -14.11
C ASN A 116 3.73 -9.01 -12.69
N VAL A 117 2.92 -7.95 -12.54
CA VAL A 117 2.67 -7.27 -11.26
C VAL A 117 1.29 -7.60 -10.73
N TYR A 118 0.31 -7.68 -11.64
CA TYR A 118 -1.11 -7.87 -11.34
C TYR A 118 -1.65 -9.11 -12.04
N THR A 119 -0.89 -10.22 -11.96
CA THR A 119 -1.18 -11.46 -12.67
C THR A 119 -2.57 -11.98 -12.33
N GLU A 120 -2.90 -12.04 -11.04
CA GLU A 120 -4.14 -12.64 -10.56
C GLU A 120 -5.36 -11.77 -10.87
N LEU A 121 -5.25 -10.44 -10.76
CA LEU A 121 -6.29 -9.50 -11.14
C LEU A 121 -6.54 -9.50 -12.65
N ILE A 122 -5.49 -9.63 -13.46
CA ILE A 122 -5.63 -9.75 -14.92
C ILE A 122 -6.29 -11.09 -15.30
N ASN A 123 -5.90 -12.18 -14.65
CA ASN A 123 -6.52 -13.50 -14.84
C ASN A 123 -8.00 -13.50 -14.44
N LEU A 124 -8.33 -12.85 -13.32
CA LEU A 124 -9.71 -12.61 -12.89
C LEU A 124 -10.48 -11.85 -13.97
N ASN A 125 -9.94 -10.75 -14.50
CA ASN A 125 -10.61 -10.00 -15.55
C ASN A 125 -10.84 -10.83 -16.82
N LYS A 126 -9.86 -11.65 -17.21
CA LYS A 126 -9.96 -12.56 -18.35
C LYS A 126 -11.06 -13.59 -18.13
N PHE A 127 -11.12 -14.19 -16.94
CA PHE A 127 -12.20 -15.12 -16.57
C PHE A 127 -13.58 -14.45 -16.65
N ILE A 128 -13.72 -13.24 -16.11
CA ILE A 128 -14.97 -12.47 -16.14
C ILE A 128 -15.37 -12.13 -17.58
N SER A 129 -14.44 -11.60 -18.37
CA SER A 129 -14.69 -11.14 -19.74
C SER A 129 -15.01 -12.29 -20.69
N THR A 130 -14.29 -13.41 -20.60
CA THR A 130 -14.51 -14.59 -21.45
C THR A 130 -15.91 -15.18 -21.25
N ASN A 131 -16.44 -15.08 -20.03
CA ASN A 131 -17.74 -15.64 -19.66
C ASN A 131 -18.86 -14.59 -19.56
N ASN A 132 -18.59 -13.33 -19.95
CA ASN A 132 -19.53 -12.21 -19.85
C ASN A 132 -20.15 -12.03 -18.45
N PHE A 133 -19.36 -12.22 -17.39
CA PHE A 133 -19.80 -12.03 -16.02
C PHE A 133 -19.67 -10.58 -15.55
N ARG A 134 -20.35 -10.24 -14.46
CA ARG A 134 -20.15 -8.99 -13.71
C ARG A 134 -19.42 -9.27 -12.40
N PHE A 135 -18.72 -8.27 -11.87
CA PHE A 135 -17.92 -8.40 -10.64
C PHE A 135 -18.70 -8.87 -9.39
N SER A 136 -20.04 -8.82 -9.42
CA SER A 136 -20.93 -9.30 -8.35
C SER A 136 -21.44 -10.74 -8.52
N ASN A 137 -20.94 -11.51 -9.49
CA ASN A 137 -21.53 -12.80 -9.86
C ASN A 137 -21.04 -13.99 -9.00
N LYS A 138 -21.88 -15.02 -8.82
CA LYS A 138 -21.58 -16.22 -8.01
C LYS A 138 -20.39 -17.01 -8.58
N GLU A 139 -20.21 -17.01 -9.89
CA GLU A 139 -19.13 -17.70 -10.57
C GLU A 139 -17.77 -17.10 -10.21
N ILE A 140 -17.70 -15.80 -9.91
CA ILE A 140 -16.47 -15.17 -9.39
C ILE A 140 -16.15 -15.71 -8.01
N ARG A 141 -17.14 -15.86 -7.14
CA ARG A 141 -16.94 -16.46 -5.82
C ARG A 141 -16.42 -17.90 -5.92
N ASN A 142 -16.94 -18.68 -6.86
CA ASN A 142 -16.47 -20.04 -7.11
C ASN A 142 -15.05 -20.05 -7.69
N TYR A 143 -14.74 -19.14 -8.62
CA TYR A 143 -13.38 -18.93 -9.12
C TYR A 143 -12.41 -18.67 -7.97
N LEU A 144 -12.73 -17.71 -7.10
CA LEU A 144 -11.89 -17.34 -5.96
C LEU A 144 -11.71 -18.49 -4.96
N LYS A 145 -12.75 -19.29 -4.72
CA LYS A 145 -12.66 -20.49 -3.85
C LYS A 145 -11.76 -21.57 -4.42
N ASN A 146 -11.73 -21.71 -5.74
CA ASN A 146 -10.94 -22.73 -6.44
C ASN A 146 -9.50 -22.28 -6.72
N LEU A 147 -9.17 -21.00 -6.50
CA LEU A 147 -7.78 -20.54 -6.52
C LEU A 147 -6.99 -21.23 -5.40
N LYS A 148 -5.76 -21.62 -5.72
CA LYS A 148 -4.80 -22.06 -4.70
C LYS A 148 -4.59 -20.93 -3.68
N THR A 149 -4.30 -21.30 -2.43
CA THR A 149 -4.07 -20.34 -1.34
C THR A 149 -2.98 -19.32 -1.70
N GLU A 150 -1.91 -19.75 -2.36
CA GLU A 150 -0.86 -18.85 -2.86
C GLU A 150 -1.39 -17.78 -3.83
N ASN A 151 -2.22 -18.17 -4.80
CA ASN A 151 -2.83 -17.25 -5.75
C ASN A 151 -3.84 -16.31 -5.07
N GLN A 152 -4.57 -16.79 -4.06
CA GLN A 152 -5.43 -15.92 -3.25
C GLN A 152 -4.61 -14.88 -2.49
N LEU A 153 -3.49 -15.26 -1.89
CA LEU A 153 -2.58 -14.33 -1.21
C LEU A 153 -1.96 -13.32 -2.19
N ASN A 154 -1.53 -13.77 -3.37
CA ASN A 154 -1.03 -12.90 -4.42
C ASN A 154 -2.10 -11.89 -4.84
N MET A 155 -3.35 -12.33 -5.05
CA MET A 155 -4.45 -11.42 -5.36
C MET A 155 -4.73 -10.41 -4.24
N ILE A 156 -4.64 -10.80 -2.97
CA ILE A 156 -4.76 -9.86 -1.85
C ILE A 156 -3.65 -8.82 -1.89
N ASN A 157 -2.41 -9.24 -2.13
CA ASN A 157 -1.28 -8.32 -2.26
C ASN A 157 -1.45 -7.39 -3.47
N GLU A 158 -1.93 -7.90 -4.60
CA GLU A 158 -2.23 -7.12 -5.79
C GLU A 158 -3.33 -6.08 -5.54
N ILE A 159 -4.43 -6.48 -4.88
CA ILE A 159 -5.51 -5.56 -4.47
C ILE A 159 -4.97 -4.50 -3.53
N ASN A 160 -4.22 -4.90 -2.50
CA ASN A 160 -3.58 -3.96 -1.59
C ASN A 160 -2.63 -3.03 -2.35
N ASN A 161 -1.82 -3.51 -3.28
CA ASN A 161 -0.97 -2.64 -4.09
C ASN A 161 -1.78 -1.67 -4.96
N LEU A 162 -3.00 -2.04 -5.35
CA LEU A 162 -3.88 -1.22 -6.16
C LEU A 162 -4.63 -0.15 -5.35
N ILE A 163 -4.97 -0.45 -4.09
CA ILE A 163 -5.80 0.42 -3.21
C ILE A 163 -5.02 1.09 -2.07
N SER A 164 -3.84 0.58 -1.71
CA SER A 164 -3.05 1.02 -0.56
C SER A 164 -1.96 2.00 -0.94
N TYR A 165 -1.76 3.00 -0.09
CA TYR A 165 -0.54 3.81 -0.01
C TYR A 165 0.50 3.23 0.98
N SER A 166 0.34 2.00 1.49
CA SER A 166 1.20 1.43 2.55
C SER A 166 1.36 -0.10 2.46
N ILE A 167 2.58 -0.59 2.72
CA ILE A 167 3.01 -2.01 2.62
C ILE A 167 2.97 -2.68 4.00
N ASN A 168 2.50 -3.92 4.07
CA ASN A 168 2.50 -4.75 5.28
C ASN A 168 3.61 -5.83 5.19
N PHE A 169 4.47 -5.92 6.21
CA PHE A 169 5.63 -6.82 6.26
C PHE A 169 5.48 -8.05 7.19
N LYS A 170 4.27 -8.38 7.66
CA LYS A 170 4.04 -9.54 8.56
C LYS A 170 3.26 -10.69 7.90
N ASN A 171 3.69 -11.15 6.73
CA ASN A 171 3.28 -12.47 6.24
C ASN A 171 4.14 -13.56 6.88
N GLN A 172 3.73 -14.05 8.05
CA GLN A 172 4.26 -15.29 8.61
C GLN A 172 3.27 -16.41 8.27
N ILE A 173 3.62 -17.25 7.29
CA ILE A 173 2.88 -18.48 7.02
C ILE A 173 3.28 -19.45 8.14
N ASN A 174 2.34 -19.72 9.06
CA ASN A 174 2.56 -20.68 10.13
C ASN A 174 2.15 -22.06 9.60
N ILE A 175 3.14 -22.88 9.24
CA ILE A 175 2.96 -24.32 9.00
C ILE A 175 3.48 -25.00 10.27
N ASP A 176 2.69 -25.90 10.84
CA ASP A 176 2.74 -26.43 12.20
C ASP A 176 4.07 -27.00 12.74
N ASN A 177 5.22 -26.83 12.08
CA ASN A 177 6.55 -27.04 12.68
C ASN A 177 7.71 -26.34 11.93
N PHE A 178 7.46 -25.30 11.12
CA PHE A 178 8.55 -24.58 10.44
C PHE A 178 8.20 -23.10 10.25
N ALA A 179 8.86 -22.22 11.02
CA ALA A 179 8.80 -20.78 10.82
C ALA A 179 9.93 -20.36 9.87
N LYS A 180 9.61 -20.05 8.62
CA LYS A 180 10.52 -19.38 7.70
C LYS A 180 9.95 -18.00 7.36
N VAL A 181 10.70 -16.96 7.68
CA VAL A 181 10.40 -15.60 7.20
C VAL A 181 10.68 -15.59 5.70
N VAL A 182 9.63 -15.56 4.89
CA VAL A 182 9.76 -15.40 3.44
C VAL A 182 9.78 -13.90 3.14
N PHE A 183 10.96 -13.40 2.83
CA PHE A 183 11.12 -12.06 2.23
C PHE A 183 10.43 -12.06 0.86
N GLN A 184 9.30 -11.37 0.73
CA GLN A 184 8.73 -11.05 -0.59
C GLN A 184 9.06 -9.61 -0.93
N LYS A 185 10.20 -9.44 -1.61
CA LYS A 185 10.60 -8.21 -2.27
C LYS A 185 9.84 -8.14 -3.58
N HIS A 186 8.93 -7.18 -3.77
CA HIS A 186 8.65 -6.48 -5.03
C HIS A 186 7.50 -5.47 -4.85
N LEU A 187 7.81 -4.18 -4.98
CA LEU A 187 6.83 -3.11 -5.17
C LEU A 187 7.15 -2.40 -6.47
N ILE A 188 6.26 -2.52 -7.43
CA ILE A 188 6.27 -1.72 -8.65
C ILE A 188 5.28 -0.57 -8.43
N LYS A 189 5.74 0.65 -8.74
CA LYS A 189 5.06 1.93 -8.44
C LYS A 189 3.60 1.96 -8.91
N PRO A 190 2.75 2.77 -8.24
CA PRO A 190 1.42 3.07 -8.74
C PRO A 190 1.49 3.77 -10.10
N ILE A 191 0.53 3.42 -10.95
CA ILE A 191 0.30 4.01 -12.26
C ILE A 191 -0.11 5.47 -12.03
N GLY A 192 0.80 6.39 -12.32
CA GLY A 192 0.51 7.83 -12.33
C GLY A 192 -0.36 8.17 -13.53
N TRP A 193 -1.34 9.05 -13.32
CA TRP A 193 -1.96 9.85 -14.37
C TRP A 193 -1.15 11.13 -14.56
#